data_AF-A0A952VRB0-F1
#
_entry.id   AF-A0A952VRB0-F1
#
_cell.length_a   1.000
_cell.length_b   1.000
_cell.length_c   1.000
_cell.angle_alpha   90.00
_cell.angle_beta   90.00
_cell.angle_gamma   90.00
#
_symmetry.space_group_name_H-M   'P 1'
#
loop_
_entity.id
_entity.type
_entity.pdbx_description
1 polymer ?
#
loop_
_entity_poly.entity_id
_entity_poly.type
_entity_poly.pdbx_seq_one_letter_code
_entity_poly.pdbx_strand_id
1 'polypeptide(L)'
;MNLQIFVAAFAGTGVEFLETAVIAYALARTGSVKEAIIGTALGNLLVAFPAYFTWPWLARIPIHLLRSIVGALLLWLGVSWLIKSVRRKRHRQRPGWVENPLRGFSARSESDRGLFSPLKTLVMTKSAAIEAFEICMIVSALAIASEAWGSALAGMGVALLATGCLVIGVKGTLQHVPEVDFKLWTGVLLSSIGLWWLYEGLVNWP
;
A
#
# COMPACT_ATOMS: atom_id res chain seq x y z
N MET A 1 -1.91 21.82 11.52
CA MET A 1 -1.59 20.43 11.12
C MET A 1 -2.55 19.49 11.84
N ASN A 2 -3.29 18.65 11.13
CA ASN A 2 -4.24 17.71 11.73
C ASN A 2 -3.48 16.44 12.13
N LEU A 3 -3.17 16.30 13.43
CA LEU A 3 -2.35 15.21 13.95
C LEU A 3 -2.98 13.84 13.73
N GLN A 4 -4.31 13.74 13.80
CA GLN A 4 -5.02 12.46 13.62
C GLN A 4 -4.85 11.94 12.19
N ILE A 5 -5.01 12.83 11.21
CA ILE A 5 -4.83 12.50 9.79
C ILE A 5 -3.38 12.20 9.47
N PHE A 6 -2.45 12.95 10.06
CA PHE A 6 -1.03 12.67 9.93
C PHE A 6 -0.67 11.26 10.42
N VAL A 7 -1.10 10.90 11.63
CA VAL A 7 -0.82 9.58 12.21
C VAL A 7 -1.49 8.45 11.43
N ALA A 8 -2.75 8.64 11.01
CA ALA A 8 -3.46 7.66 10.20
C ALA A 8 -2.79 7.44 8.84
N ALA A 9 -2.38 8.51 8.15
CA ALA A 9 -1.67 8.43 6.90
C ALA A 9 -0.29 7.79 7.07
N PHE A 10 0.45 8.16 8.12
CA PHE A 10 1.74 7.55 8.45
C PHE A 10 1.63 6.05 8.69
N ALA A 11 0.70 5.63 9.53
CA ALA A 11 0.50 4.22 9.87
C ALA A 11 0.02 3.41 8.66
N GLY A 12 -0.98 3.91 7.92
CA GLY A 12 -1.54 3.23 6.77
C GLY A 12 -0.54 3.06 5.63
N THR A 13 0.11 4.16 5.22
CA THR A 13 1.08 4.13 4.12
C THR A 13 2.40 3.47 4.53
N GLY A 14 2.79 3.55 5.80
CA GLY A 14 3.99 2.89 6.32
C GLY A 14 3.95 1.38 6.17
N VAL A 15 2.79 0.76 6.36
CA VAL A 15 2.61 -0.68 6.10
C VAL A 15 2.86 -1.00 4.62
N GLU A 16 2.28 -0.23 3.71
CA GLU A 16 2.42 -0.48 2.27
C GLU A 16 3.84 -0.24 1.75
N PHE A 17 4.54 0.76 2.31
CA PHE A 17 5.96 0.95 2.05
C PHE A 17 6.79 -0.22 2.56
N LEU A 18 6.48 -0.75 3.75
CA LEU A 18 7.15 -1.92 4.29
C LEU A 18 6.91 -3.18 3.45
N GLU A 19 5.68 -3.41 2.99
CA GLU A 19 5.36 -4.55 2.10
C GLU A 19 6.15 -4.46 0.80
N THR A 20 6.15 -3.29 0.16
CA THR A 20 6.96 -3.03 -1.03
C THR A 20 8.45 -3.31 -0.76
N ALA A 21 8.97 -2.83 0.37
CA ALA A 21 10.37 -3.01 0.76
C ALA A 21 10.72 -4.47 1.04
N VAL A 22 9.84 -5.25 1.67
CA VAL A 22 10.05 -6.68 1.95
C VAL A 22 10.09 -7.47 0.64
N ILE A 23 9.17 -7.20 -0.29
CA ILE A 23 9.15 -7.85 -1.61
C ILE A 23 10.42 -7.50 -2.39
N ALA A 24 10.82 -6.23 -2.41
CA ALA A 24 12.06 -5.78 -3.04
C ALA A 24 13.30 -6.44 -2.42
N TYR A 25 13.36 -6.52 -1.09
CA TYR A 25 14.46 -7.14 -0.36
C TYR A 25 14.54 -8.65 -0.64
N ALA A 26 13.41 -9.33 -0.69
CA ALA A 26 13.35 -10.74 -1.04
C ALA A 26 13.89 -11.02 -2.45
N LEU A 27 13.49 -10.20 -3.41
CA LEU A 27 13.99 -10.26 -4.77
C LEU A 27 15.49 -9.93 -4.86
N ALA A 28 15.94 -8.94 -4.09
CA ALA A 28 17.36 -8.61 -3.98
C ALA A 28 18.18 -9.80 -3.43
N ARG A 29 17.64 -10.58 -2.47
CA ARG A 29 18.30 -11.78 -1.94
C ARG A 29 18.42 -12.94 -2.93
N THR A 30 17.67 -12.94 -4.03
CA THR A 30 17.88 -13.90 -5.14
C THR A 30 18.97 -13.47 -6.12
N GLY A 31 19.70 -12.38 -5.83
CA GLY A 31 20.71 -11.80 -6.72
C GLY A 31 20.16 -10.82 -7.77
N SER A 32 18.88 -10.43 -7.68
CA SER A 32 18.19 -9.57 -8.65
C SER A 32 17.94 -8.16 -8.10
N VAL A 33 19.00 -7.52 -7.60
CA VAL A 33 18.93 -6.18 -6.97
C VAL A 33 18.50 -5.10 -7.98
N LYS A 34 19.01 -5.17 -9.22
CA LYS A 34 18.69 -4.19 -10.27
C LYS A 34 17.21 -4.26 -10.63
N GLU A 35 16.67 -5.46 -10.79
CA GLU A 35 15.27 -5.71 -11.08
C GLU A 35 14.35 -5.30 -9.93
N ALA A 36 14.79 -5.50 -8.68
CA ALA A 36 14.07 -5.03 -7.50
C ALA A 36 13.94 -3.49 -7.50
N ILE A 37 15.04 -2.78 -7.72
CA ILE A 37 15.04 -1.31 -7.74
C ILE A 37 14.23 -0.77 -8.92
N ILE A 38 14.52 -1.25 -10.14
CA ILE A 38 13.84 -0.80 -11.37
C ILE A 38 12.34 -1.13 -11.29
N GLY A 39 11.99 -2.34 -10.86
CA GLY A 39 10.59 -2.74 -10.74
C GLY A 39 9.84 -1.90 -9.70
N THR A 40 10.46 -1.63 -8.55
CA THR A 40 9.88 -0.74 -7.53
C THR A 40 9.64 0.66 -8.10
N ALA A 41 10.63 1.24 -8.78
CA ALA A 41 10.52 2.57 -9.37
C ALA A 41 9.42 2.62 -10.46
N LEU A 42 9.40 1.64 -11.36
CA LEU A 42 8.39 1.54 -12.42
C LEU A 42 6.99 1.36 -11.85
N GLY A 43 6.81 0.52 -10.83
CA GLY A 43 5.51 0.30 -10.20
C GLY A 43 4.96 1.57 -9.54
N ASN A 44 5.81 2.29 -8.79
CA ASN A 44 5.43 3.56 -8.19
C ASN A 44 5.11 4.62 -9.24
N LEU A 45 5.92 4.75 -10.29
CA LEU A 45 5.68 5.70 -11.39
C LEU A 45 4.38 5.38 -12.13
N LEU A 46 4.10 4.10 -12.38
CA LEU A 46 2.90 3.63 -13.07
C LEU A 46 1.62 4.07 -12.36
N VAL A 47 1.65 4.25 -11.03
CA VAL A 47 0.50 4.74 -10.26
C VAL A 47 0.55 6.24 -10.02
N ALA A 48 1.70 6.75 -9.58
CA ALA A 48 1.85 8.16 -9.20
C ALA A 48 1.64 9.10 -10.40
N PHE A 49 2.11 8.72 -11.59
CA PHE A 49 1.98 9.54 -12.78
C PHE A 49 0.50 9.70 -13.19
N PRO A 50 -0.28 8.63 -13.45
CA PRO A 50 -1.71 8.78 -13.70
C PRO A 50 -2.46 9.48 -12.56
N ALA A 51 -2.16 9.18 -11.29
CA ALA A 51 -2.83 9.82 -10.15
C ALA A 51 -2.65 11.35 -10.16
N TYR A 52 -1.43 11.84 -10.43
CA TYR A 52 -1.15 13.27 -10.54
C TYR A 52 -1.88 13.93 -11.71
N PHE A 53 -1.86 13.29 -12.88
CA PHE A 53 -2.49 13.86 -14.09
C PHE A 53 -4.01 13.77 -14.09
N THR A 54 -4.60 12.79 -13.41
CA THR A 54 -6.06 12.62 -13.31
C THR A 54 -6.69 13.50 -12.23
N TRP A 55 -5.91 14.01 -11.27
CA TRP A 55 -6.40 14.88 -10.20
C TRP A 55 -7.26 16.08 -10.66
N PRO A 56 -6.85 16.88 -11.68
CA PRO A 56 -7.68 17.99 -12.18
C PRO A 56 -9.00 17.54 -12.81
N TRP A 57 -9.06 16.31 -13.33
CA TRP A 57 -10.23 15.76 -14.00
C TRP A 57 -11.25 15.21 -13.00
N LEU A 58 -10.78 14.73 -11.84
CA LEU A 58 -11.63 14.29 -10.73
C LEU A 58 -12.57 15.41 -10.23
N ALA A 59 -12.15 16.68 -10.31
CA ALA A 59 -12.99 17.82 -9.96
C ALA A 59 -14.23 17.99 -10.84
N ARG A 60 -14.28 17.35 -12.02
CA ARG A 60 -15.44 17.35 -12.92
C ARG A 60 -16.41 16.19 -12.67
N ILE A 61 -16.00 15.21 -11.87
CA ILE A 61 -16.84 14.05 -11.55
C ILE A 61 -17.80 14.46 -10.43
N PRO A 62 -19.10 14.10 -10.52
CA PRO A 62 -20.04 14.38 -9.46
C PRO A 62 -19.60 13.77 -8.12
N ILE A 63 -19.62 14.58 -7.06
CA ILE A 63 -19.03 14.20 -5.77
C ILE A 63 -19.67 12.95 -5.16
N HIS A 64 -20.98 12.73 -5.36
CA HIS A 64 -21.70 11.55 -4.89
C HIS A 64 -21.20 10.25 -5.56
N LEU A 65 -20.88 10.30 -6.86
CA LEU A 65 -20.32 9.17 -7.57
C LEU A 65 -18.90 8.87 -7.08
N LEU A 66 -18.10 9.91 -6.89
CA LEU A 66 -16.75 9.78 -6.34
C LEU A 66 -16.77 9.18 -4.94
N ARG A 67 -17.65 9.67 -4.05
CA ARG A 67 -17.84 9.15 -2.70
C ARG A 67 -18.28 7.69 -2.71
N SER A 68 -19.21 7.31 -3.58
CA SER A 68 -19.68 5.92 -3.72
C SER A 68 -18.56 4.98 -4.16
N ILE A 69 -17.81 5.34 -5.21
CA ILE A 69 -16.74 4.50 -5.78
C ILE A 69 -15.60 4.37 -4.76
N VAL A 70 -15.12 5.48 -4.23
CA VAL A 70 -14.02 5.47 -3.26
C VAL A 70 -14.45 4.79 -1.97
N GLY A 71 -15.67 5.04 -1.49
CA GLY A 71 -16.25 4.37 -0.33
C GLY A 71 -16.29 2.85 -0.49
N ALA A 72 -16.75 2.36 -1.65
CA ALA A 72 -16.76 0.94 -1.98
C ALA A 72 -15.34 0.34 -2.03
N LEU A 73 -14.37 1.05 -2.63
CA LEU A 73 -12.98 0.60 -2.70
C LEU A 73 -12.34 0.53 -1.31
N LEU A 74 -12.52 1.55 -0.47
CA LEU A 74 -12.03 1.57 0.91
C LEU A 74 -12.66 0.47 1.76
N LEU A 75 -13.96 0.25 1.59
CA LEU A 75 -14.67 -0.81 2.30
C LEU A 75 -14.15 -2.19 1.88
N TRP A 76 -14.00 -2.42 0.57
CA TRP A 76 -13.44 -3.66 0.03
C TRP A 76 -12.02 -3.91 0.54
N LEU A 77 -11.17 -2.88 0.53
CA LEU A 77 -9.80 -2.97 1.01
C LEU A 77 -9.75 -3.25 2.52
N GLY A 78 -10.48 -2.46 3.31
CA GLY A 78 -10.56 -2.60 4.75
C GLY A 78 -11.06 -3.97 5.17
N VAL A 79 -12.17 -4.45 4.58
CA VAL A 79 -12.72 -5.78 4.87
C VAL A 79 -11.75 -6.87 4.44
N SER A 80 -11.10 -6.73 3.29
CA SER A 80 -10.09 -7.69 2.82
C SER A 80 -8.92 -7.80 3.80
N TRP A 81 -8.44 -6.67 4.33
CA TRP A 81 -7.39 -6.64 5.33
C TRP A 81 -7.84 -7.19 6.68
N LEU A 82 -9.06 -6.87 7.14
CA LEU A 82 -9.64 -7.41 8.37
C LEU A 82 -9.74 -8.94 8.32
N ILE A 83 -10.33 -9.49 7.27
CA ILE A 83 -10.49 -10.94 7.09
C ILE A 83 -9.12 -11.63 7.05
N LYS A 84 -8.16 -11.08 6.29
CA LYS A 84 -6.79 -11.63 6.21
C LYS A 84 -6.09 -11.58 7.58
N SER A 85 -6.22 -10.47 8.31
CA SER A 85 -5.53 -10.25 9.58
C SER A 85 -6.10 -11.12 10.70
N VAL A 86 -7.43 -11.21 10.81
CA VAL A 86 -8.10 -12.11 11.77
C VAL A 86 -7.75 -13.57 11.50
N ARG A 87 -7.76 -14.00 10.23
CA ARG A 87 -7.35 -15.36 9.85
C ARG A 87 -5.90 -15.65 10.26
N ARG A 88 -4.97 -14.72 9.98
CA ARG A 88 -3.55 -14.87 10.34
C ARG A 88 -3.33 -14.93 11.85
N LYS A 89 -4.00 -14.07 12.62
CA LYS A 89 -3.96 -14.13 14.10
C LYS A 89 -4.46 -15.47 14.63
N ARG A 90 -5.60 -15.95 14.12
CA ARG A 90 -6.18 -17.24 14.53
C ARG A 90 -5.23 -18.41 14.31
N HIS A 91 -4.54 -18.42 13.17
CA HIS A 91 -3.62 -19.51 12.81
C HIS A 91 -2.17 -19.28 13.27
N ARG A 92 -1.87 -18.19 14.00
CA ARG A 92 -0.51 -17.75 14.34
C ARG A 92 0.44 -17.73 13.12
N GLN A 93 -0.12 -17.43 11.95
CA GLN A 93 0.60 -17.39 10.69
C GLN A 93 1.13 -15.98 10.44
N ARG A 94 2.35 -15.89 9.93
CA ARG A 94 2.88 -14.60 9.45
C ARG A 94 2.38 -14.33 8.04
N PRO A 95 2.49 -13.08 7.57
CA PRO A 95 2.16 -12.77 6.19
C PRO A 95 2.94 -13.62 5.18
N GLY A 96 2.29 -13.97 4.08
CA GLY A 96 2.88 -14.85 3.06
C GLY A 96 4.18 -14.28 2.46
N TRP A 97 4.33 -12.96 2.44
CA TRP A 97 5.57 -12.28 2.02
C TRP A 97 6.69 -12.29 3.07
N VAL A 98 6.38 -12.57 4.34
CA VAL A 98 7.40 -12.78 5.38
C VAL A 98 7.90 -14.22 5.35
N GLU A 99 7.00 -15.19 5.17
CA GLU A 99 7.34 -16.61 5.13
C GLU A 99 7.94 -17.04 3.79
N ASN A 100 7.37 -16.59 2.68
CA ASN A 100 7.88 -16.84 1.34
C ASN A 100 7.49 -15.72 0.37
N PRO A 101 8.20 -14.58 0.40
CA PRO A 101 7.98 -13.46 -0.54
C PRO A 101 8.14 -13.87 -2.01
N LEU A 102 8.72 -15.05 -2.24
CA LEU A 102 9.00 -15.63 -3.53
C LEU A 102 8.11 -16.87 -3.81
N ARG A 103 6.99 -17.06 -3.11
CA ARG A 103 6.12 -18.23 -3.33
C ARG A 103 5.54 -18.30 -4.76
N GLY A 104 5.41 -17.15 -5.44
CA GLY A 104 5.10 -17.07 -6.87
C GLY A 104 6.33 -17.10 -7.81
N PHE A 105 7.54 -17.10 -7.23
CA PHE A 105 8.85 -17.02 -7.90
C PHE A 105 9.47 -18.41 -8.11
N SER A 106 9.22 -19.34 -7.19
CA SER A 106 9.92 -20.63 -7.10
C SER A 106 9.59 -21.63 -8.22
N ALA A 107 8.63 -21.34 -9.09
CA ALA A 107 8.20 -22.28 -10.11
C ALA A 107 9.00 -22.22 -11.43
N ARG A 108 9.86 -21.22 -11.69
CA ARG A 108 10.39 -21.05 -13.07
C ARG A 108 11.75 -20.39 -13.31
N SER A 109 12.59 -20.13 -12.30
CA SER A 109 13.86 -19.42 -12.55
C SER A 109 15.04 -20.01 -11.77
N GLU A 110 15.44 -21.24 -12.12
CA GLU A 110 16.72 -21.80 -11.66
C GLU A 110 17.88 -21.54 -12.63
N SER A 111 17.64 -21.05 -13.86
CA SER A 111 18.66 -21.04 -14.92
C SER A 111 19.44 -19.74 -15.13
N ASP A 112 19.12 -18.63 -14.46
CA ASP A 112 19.66 -17.30 -14.80
C ASP A 112 20.22 -16.54 -13.58
N ARG A 113 21.22 -17.13 -12.92
CA ARG A 113 21.95 -16.48 -11.84
C ARG A 113 22.89 -15.40 -12.44
N GLY A 114 22.44 -14.15 -12.43
CA GLY A 114 23.28 -12.97 -12.68
C GLY A 114 22.95 -12.12 -13.91
N LEU A 115 22.06 -12.59 -14.78
CA LEU A 115 21.56 -11.80 -15.91
C LEU A 115 20.30 -11.03 -15.54
N PHE A 116 20.16 -9.82 -16.09
CA PHE A 116 18.98 -8.98 -15.91
C PHE A 116 17.74 -9.71 -16.44
N SER A 117 16.73 -9.90 -15.58
CA SER A 117 15.49 -10.57 -15.97
C SER A 117 14.30 -9.60 -16.10
N PRO A 118 13.76 -9.40 -17.33
CA PRO A 118 12.56 -8.61 -17.54
C PRO A 118 11.34 -9.15 -16.77
N LEU A 119 11.22 -10.48 -16.63
CA LEU A 119 10.13 -11.11 -15.89
C LEU A 119 10.19 -10.77 -14.40
N LYS A 120 11.38 -10.83 -13.78
CA LYS A 120 11.55 -10.45 -12.37
C LYS A 120 11.23 -8.97 -12.16
N THR A 121 11.64 -8.12 -13.10
CA THR A 121 11.30 -6.69 -13.10
C THR A 121 9.78 -6.50 -13.19
N LEU A 122 9.11 -7.16 -14.12
CA LEU A 122 7.65 -7.06 -14.30
C LEU A 122 6.87 -7.51 -13.07
N VAL A 123 7.28 -8.60 -12.42
CA VAL A 123 6.65 -9.09 -11.19
C VAL A 123 6.82 -8.07 -10.06
N MET A 124 8.01 -7.49 -9.91
CA MET A 124 8.25 -6.44 -8.92
C MET A 124 7.44 -5.18 -9.24
N THR A 125 7.39 -4.76 -10.51
CA THR A 125 6.57 -3.63 -10.98
C THR A 125 5.11 -3.82 -10.62
N LYS A 126 4.54 -4.99 -10.91
CA LYS A 126 3.15 -5.30 -10.56
C LYS A 126 2.93 -5.24 -9.05
N SER A 127 3.84 -5.81 -8.27
CA SER A 127 3.71 -5.84 -6.81
C SER A 127 3.76 -4.43 -6.23
N ALA A 128 4.77 -3.63 -6.60
CA ALA A 128 4.91 -2.24 -6.17
C ALA A 128 3.75 -1.34 -6.66
N ALA A 129 3.19 -1.59 -7.86
CA ALA A 129 2.04 -0.86 -8.36
C ALA A 129 0.78 -1.12 -7.52
N ILE A 130 0.60 -2.33 -6.99
CA ILE A 130 -0.53 -2.62 -6.10
C ILE A 130 -0.37 -1.82 -4.80
N GLU A 131 0.78 -1.89 -4.15
CA GLU A 131 0.98 -1.18 -2.88
C GLU A 131 0.93 0.35 -3.07
N ALA A 132 1.48 0.87 -4.17
CA ALA A 132 1.38 2.28 -4.52
C ALA A 132 -0.09 2.73 -4.75
N PHE A 133 -0.92 1.86 -5.33
CA PHE A 133 -2.35 2.13 -5.48
C PHE A 133 -3.08 2.15 -4.14
N GLU A 134 -2.75 1.23 -3.22
CA GLU A 134 -3.29 1.23 -1.85
C GLU A 134 -2.88 2.52 -1.10
N ILE A 135 -1.62 2.97 -1.22
CA ILE A 135 -1.14 4.25 -0.69
C ILE A 135 -1.96 5.43 -1.25
N CYS A 136 -2.16 5.50 -2.57
CA CYS A 136 -2.95 6.56 -3.20
C CYS A 136 -4.39 6.60 -2.67
N MET A 137 -5.03 5.44 -2.49
CA MET A 137 -6.38 5.36 -1.93
C MET A 137 -6.43 5.84 -0.47
N ILE A 138 -5.50 5.38 0.38
CA ILE A 138 -5.43 5.78 1.79
C ILE A 138 -5.24 7.30 1.92
N VAL A 139 -4.26 7.86 1.22
CA VAL A 139 -3.94 9.30 1.28
C VAL A 139 -5.11 10.13 0.77
N SER A 140 -5.70 9.76 -0.38
CA SER A 140 -6.83 10.50 -0.95
C SER A 140 -8.06 10.43 -0.05
N ALA A 141 -8.38 9.26 0.49
CA ALA A 141 -9.52 9.09 1.39
C ALA A 141 -9.40 9.96 2.64
N LEU A 142 -8.25 9.89 3.32
CA LEU A 142 -7.99 10.68 4.53
C LEU A 142 -7.95 12.18 4.24
N ALA A 143 -7.33 12.58 3.13
CA ALA A 143 -7.21 13.98 2.76
C ALA A 143 -8.57 14.59 2.40
N ILE A 144 -9.41 13.89 1.63
CA ILE A 144 -10.74 14.39 1.25
C ILE A 144 -11.70 14.34 2.43
N ALA A 145 -11.68 13.28 3.25
CA ALA A 145 -12.60 13.13 4.37
C ALA A 145 -12.42 14.18 5.47
N SER A 146 -11.26 14.83 5.54
CA SER A 146 -10.94 15.84 6.57
C SER A 146 -10.39 17.14 6.01
N GLU A 147 -10.49 17.34 4.69
CA GLU A 147 -9.96 18.50 3.96
C GLU A 147 -8.49 18.83 4.31
N ALA A 148 -7.70 17.79 4.64
CA ALA A 148 -6.40 17.92 5.29
C ALA A 148 -5.25 17.34 4.45
N TRP A 149 -5.20 17.70 3.16
CA TRP A 149 -4.17 17.25 2.20
C TRP A 149 -2.73 17.38 2.72
N GLY A 150 -2.39 18.54 3.29
CA GLY A 150 -1.04 18.77 3.81
C GLY A 150 -0.66 17.80 4.94
N SER A 151 -1.62 17.40 5.79
CA SER A 151 -1.35 16.47 6.89
C SER A 151 -1.25 15.03 6.41
N ALA A 152 -2.09 14.62 5.45
CA ALA A 152 -2.04 13.29 4.86
C ALA A 152 -0.74 13.08 4.05
N LEU A 153 -0.37 14.05 3.22
CA LEU A 153 0.88 14.01 2.44
C LEU A 153 2.12 14.05 3.34
N ALA A 154 2.10 14.85 4.41
CA ALA A 154 3.20 14.85 5.39
C ALA A 154 3.34 13.49 6.08
N GLY A 155 2.23 12.86 6.49
CA GLY A 155 2.23 11.53 7.10
C GLY A 155 2.82 10.47 6.15
N MET A 156 2.38 10.47 4.89
CA MET A 156 2.94 9.61 3.84
C MET A 156 4.43 9.87 3.62
N GLY A 157 4.86 11.13 3.53
CA GLY A 157 6.26 11.49 3.31
C GLY A 157 7.15 11.01 4.46
N VAL A 158 6.71 11.18 5.70
CA VAL A 158 7.44 10.68 6.88
C VAL A 158 7.48 9.15 6.90
N ALA A 159 6.39 8.48 6.51
CA ALA A 159 6.37 7.01 6.43
C ALA A 159 7.34 6.47 5.37
N LEU A 160 7.43 7.13 4.21
CA LEU A 160 8.39 6.80 3.16
C LEU A 160 9.83 6.94 3.67
N LEU A 161 10.15 8.07 4.32
CA LEU A 161 11.48 8.32 4.88
C LEU A 161 11.83 7.31 5.98
N ALA A 162 10.90 7.07 6.91
CA ALA A 162 11.10 6.10 7.99
C ALA A 162 11.34 4.69 7.45
N THR A 163 10.57 4.27 6.43
CA THR A 163 10.76 2.98 5.77
C THR A 163 12.10 2.91 5.06
N GLY A 164 12.48 3.96 4.31
CA GLY A 164 13.77 4.04 3.65
C GLY A 164 14.94 3.93 4.64
N CYS A 165 14.86 4.63 5.77
CA CYS A 165 15.82 4.52 6.86
C CYS A 165 15.88 3.12 7.46
N LEU A 166 14.74 2.44 7.64
CA LEU A 166 14.70 1.06 8.13
C LEU A 166 15.37 0.07 7.16
N VAL A 167 15.12 0.23 5.85
CA VAL A 167 15.73 -0.61 4.81
C VAL A 167 17.25 -0.45 4.77
N ILE A 168 17.75 0.78 4.90
CA ILE A 168 19.19 1.08 4.90
C ILE A 168 19.85 0.68 6.23
N GLY A 169 19.22 1.03 7.35
CA GLY A 169 19.81 0.97 8.67
C GLY A 169 19.72 -0.39 9.36
N VAL A 170 18.80 -1.27 8.95
CA VAL A 170 18.49 -2.47 9.75
C VAL A 170 18.42 -3.74 8.92
N LYS A 171 19.59 -4.38 8.73
CA LYS A 171 19.68 -5.78 8.25
C LYS A 171 19.11 -6.73 9.31
N GLY A 172 17.81 -7.00 9.27
CA GLY A 172 17.19 -8.11 10.03
C GLY A 172 15.89 -7.80 10.78
N THR A 173 15.54 -6.54 10.98
CA THR A 173 14.38 -6.18 11.83
C THR A 173 13.06 -6.03 11.08
N LEU A 174 13.07 -6.03 9.74
CA LEU A 174 11.81 -6.05 8.96
C LEU A 174 10.91 -7.25 9.33
N GLN A 175 11.49 -8.34 9.87
CA GLN A 175 10.75 -9.52 10.32
C GLN A 175 10.01 -9.35 11.66
N HIS A 176 10.19 -8.22 12.36
CA HIS A 176 9.65 -8.00 13.71
C HIS A 176 8.55 -6.93 13.78
N VAL A 177 8.20 -6.30 12.65
CA VAL A 177 7.12 -5.31 12.63
C VAL A 177 5.77 -6.01 12.86
N PRO A 178 4.91 -5.53 13.78
CA PRO A 178 3.58 -6.09 14.05
C PRO A 178 2.59 -5.72 12.93
N GLU A 179 2.93 -6.09 11.70
CA GLU A 179 2.22 -5.76 10.47
C GLU A 179 0.77 -6.24 10.47
N VAL A 180 0.51 -7.43 11.05
CA VAL A 180 -0.84 -7.97 11.17
C VAL A 180 -1.72 -7.09 12.06
N ASP A 181 -1.15 -6.46 13.09
CA ASP A 181 -1.88 -5.53 13.95
C ASP A 181 -2.14 -4.23 13.21
N PHE A 182 -1.15 -3.68 12.51
CA PHE A 182 -1.35 -2.47 11.71
C PHE A 182 -2.39 -2.67 10.61
N LYS A 183 -2.34 -3.75 9.82
CA LYS A 183 -3.39 -4.03 8.81
C LYS A 183 -4.76 -4.28 9.43
N LEU A 184 -4.82 -4.83 10.64
CA LEU A 184 -6.09 -4.97 11.36
C LEU A 184 -6.66 -3.59 11.73
N TRP A 185 -5.88 -2.74 12.41
CA TRP A 185 -6.32 -1.41 12.85
C TRP A 185 -6.65 -0.50 11.67
N THR A 186 -5.76 -0.44 10.68
CA THR A 186 -6.00 0.33 9.45
C THR A 186 -7.18 -0.24 8.69
N GLY A 187 -7.38 -1.57 8.68
CA GLY A 187 -8.57 -2.20 8.10
C GLY A 187 -9.87 -1.74 8.76
N VAL A 188 -9.91 -1.63 10.09
CA VAL A 188 -11.08 -1.08 10.81
C VAL A 188 -11.33 0.37 10.39
N LEU A 189 -10.28 1.20 10.36
CA LEU A 189 -10.40 2.61 9.98
C LEU A 189 -10.91 2.77 8.55
N LEU A 190 -10.33 2.04 7.59
CA LEU A 190 -10.71 2.11 6.17
C LEU A 190 -12.12 1.58 5.94
N SER A 191 -12.53 0.49 6.61
CA SER A 191 -13.91 0.01 6.55
C SER A 191 -14.89 1.03 7.12
N SER A 192 -14.54 1.71 8.21
CA SER A 192 -15.40 2.73 8.82
C SER A 192 -15.57 3.95 7.92
N ILE A 193 -14.46 4.48 7.38
CA ILE A 193 -14.48 5.61 6.43
C ILE A 193 -15.18 5.21 5.13
N GLY A 194 -14.91 4.00 4.63
CA GLY A 194 -15.52 3.46 3.42
C GLY A 194 -17.03 3.31 3.54
N LEU A 195 -17.53 2.83 4.67
CA LEU A 195 -18.96 2.73 4.95
C LEU A 195 -19.62 4.11 4.99
N TRP A 196 -18.99 5.08 5.66
CA TRP A 196 -19.48 6.45 5.72
C TRP A 196 -19.57 7.09 4.34
N TRP A 197 -18.52 6.97 3.53
CA TRP A 197 -18.48 7.51 2.17
C TRP A 197 -19.46 6.84 1.22
N LEU A 198 -19.60 5.52 1.32
CA LEU A 198 -20.57 4.79 0.52
C LEU A 198 -22.01 5.22 0.88
N TYR A 199 -22.29 5.42 2.16
CA TYR A 199 -23.56 5.96 2.63
C TYR A 199 -23.82 7.37 2.06
N GLU A 200 -22.89 8.30 2.25
CA GLU A 200 -22.95 9.68 1.72
C GLU A 200 -23.06 9.76 0.19
N GLY A 201 -22.51 8.78 -0.52
CA GLY A 201 -22.56 8.73 -1.97
C GLY A 201 -23.87 8.18 -2.53
N LEU A 202 -24.51 7.25 -1.81
CA LEU A 202 -25.75 6.60 -2.24
C LEU A 202 -26.99 7.34 -1.76
N VAL A 203 -26.95 7.84 -0.54
CA VAL A 203 -28.01 8.62 0.08
C VAL A 203 -27.64 10.08 -0.15
N ASN A 204 -28.11 10.65 -1.27
CA ASN A 204 -28.05 12.09 -1.52
C ASN A 204 -28.85 12.81 -0.42
N TRP A 205 -28.20 13.09 0.71
CA TRP A 205 -28.81 13.84 1.80
C TRP A 205 -29.02 15.30 1.34
N PRO A 206 -30.18 15.92 1.62
CA PRO A 206 -30.46 17.31 1.27
C PRO A 206 -29.58 18.31 2.03
#